data_AF-A0A2D0KI11-F1
#
_entry.id   AF-A0A2D0KI11-F1
#
_cell.length_a   1.000
_cell.length_b   1.000
_cell.length_c   1.000
_cell.angle_alpha   90.00
_cell.angle_beta   90.00
_cell.angle_gamma   90.00
#
_symmetry.space_group_name_H-M   'P 1'
#
loop_
_entity.id
_entity.type
_entity.pdbx_description
1 polymer ?
#
loop_
_entity_poly.entity_id
_entity_poly.type
_entity_poly.pdbx_seq_one_letter_code
_entity_poly.pdbx_strand_id
1 'polypeptide(L)'
;MIHLNTATIYGTAKKTNFEHGVRRELKLFLMSDAVAAGLAWQAPKESYNLKQMLEILMAQSVDVRLIKTCTDAREISELTLVDGAANDE
;
A
#
# COMPACT_ATOMS: atom_id res chain seq x y z
N MET A 1 -14.87 -10.52 21.14
CA MET A 1 -15.51 -9.64 20.14
C MET A 1 -14.40 -8.82 19.49
N ILE A 2 -13.78 -9.36 18.44
CA ILE A 2 -12.71 -8.66 17.72
C ILE A 2 -13.42 -7.71 16.76
N HIS A 3 -13.35 -6.41 17.05
CA HIS A 3 -13.95 -5.38 16.23
C HIS A 3 -13.11 -5.27 14.93
N LEU A 4 -13.57 -5.91 13.86
CA LEU A 4 -13.05 -5.70 12.51
C LEU A 4 -13.32 -4.23 12.14
N ASN A 5 -12.28 -3.39 12.23
CA ASN A 5 -12.35 -2.01 11.76
C ASN A 5 -11.78 -1.97 10.36
N THR A 6 -12.63 -1.54 9.42
CA THR A 6 -12.42 -1.39 7.98
C THR A 6 -10.99 -1.00 7.59
N ALA A 7 -10.38 -1.77 6.68
CA ALA A 7 -9.14 -1.42 6.01
C ALA A 7 -9.36 -0.17 5.15
N THR A 8 -9.01 1.01 5.68
CA THR A 8 -9.04 2.25 4.90
C THR A 8 -7.69 2.46 4.22
N ILE A 9 -7.63 2.22 2.92
CA ILE A 9 -6.54 2.72 2.08
C ILE A 9 -6.75 4.24 1.96
N TYR A 10 -5.95 5.02 2.69
CA TYR A 10 -5.94 6.47 2.49
C TYR A 10 -5.06 6.78 1.27
N GLY A 11 -5.69 6.81 0.09
CA GLY A 11 -5.10 7.46 -1.08
C GLY A 11 -5.32 8.96 -0.97
N THR A 12 -4.25 9.76 -0.83
CA THR A 12 -4.35 11.21 -1.03
C THR A 12 -4.34 11.49 -2.54
N ALA A 13 -5.45 11.17 -3.20
CA ALA A 13 -5.71 11.70 -4.53
C ALA A 13 -6.17 13.16 -4.36
N LYS A 14 -5.30 14.13 -4.71
CA LYS A 14 -5.78 15.50 -4.92
C LYS A 14 -6.87 15.42 -6.00
N LYS A 15 -8.13 15.62 -5.61
CA LYS A 15 -9.30 15.61 -6.49
C LYS A 15 -9.18 16.79 -7.46
N THR A 16 -8.45 16.57 -8.55
CA THR A 16 -8.47 17.38 -9.75
C THR A 16 -9.26 16.59 -10.77
N ASN A 17 -10.13 17.29 -11.48
CA ASN A 17 -11.17 16.77 -12.37
C ASN A 17 -10.73 15.53 -13.16
N PHE A 18 -11.66 14.60 -13.37
CA PHE A 18 -11.44 13.35 -14.11
C PHE A 18 -11.29 13.63 -15.61
N GLU A 19 -10.29 14.44 -15.97
CA GLU A 19 -9.88 14.72 -17.34
C GLU A 19 -8.93 13.60 -17.80
N HIS A 20 -9.23 13.02 -18.95
CA HIS A 20 -8.39 12.02 -19.59
C HIS A 20 -7.21 12.75 -20.24
N GLY A 21 -6.03 12.73 -19.61
CA GLY A 21 -4.80 13.29 -20.19
C GLY A 21 -3.85 14.01 -19.20
N VAL A 22 -4.27 14.28 -17.96
CA VAL A 22 -3.41 14.92 -16.96
C VAL A 22 -2.69 13.85 -16.14
N ARG A 23 -1.35 13.88 -16.12
CA ARG A 23 -0.52 13.06 -15.22
C ARG A 23 -0.82 13.49 -13.79
N ARG A 24 -1.50 12.64 -13.02
CA ARG A 24 -1.84 12.90 -11.62
C ARG A 24 -0.72 12.40 -10.72
N GLU A 25 -0.31 13.23 -9.77
CA GLU A 25 0.53 12.79 -8.65
C GLU A 25 -0.33 11.94 -7.72
N LEU A 26 0.03 10.66 -7.59
CA LEU A 26 -0.65 9.71 -6.71
C LEU A 26 0.32 9.26 -5.61
N LYS A 27 -0.18 9.28 -4.38
CA LYS A 27 0.47 8.67 -3.21
C LYS A 27 -0.48 7.70 -2.56
N LEU A 28 0.04 6.54 -2.16
CA LEU A 28 -0.70 5.44 -1.58
C LEU A 28 -0.21 5.17 -0.16
N PHE A 29 -1.11 5.29 0.83
CA PHE A 29 -0.80 4.94 2.21
C PHE A 29 -1.57 3.69 2.64
N LEU A 30 -0.85 2.66 3.09
CA LEU A 30 -1.39 1.42 3.61
C LEU A 30 -1.56 1.54 5.13
N MET A 31 -2.80 1.32 5.61
CA MET A 31 -3.17 1.46 7.02
C MET A 31 -3.86 0.20 7.55
N SER A 32 -3.85 0.03 8.87
CA SER A 32 -4.44 -1.13 9.55
C SER A 32 -3.95 -2.43 8.90
N ASP A 33 -4.83 -3.38 8.57
CA ASP A 33 -4.43 -4.68 7.98
C ASP A 33 -3.85 -4.57 6.57
N ALA A 34 -4.07 -3.45 5.88
CA ALA A 34 -3.54 -3.26 4.54
C ALA A 34 -2.00 -3.21 4.52
N VAL A 35 -1.34 -2.92 5.65
CA VAL A 35 0.13 -2.94 5.75
C VAL A 35 0.72 -4.32 5.44
N ALA A 36 -0.03 -5.41 5.67
CA ALA A 36 0.41 -6.76 5.32
C ALA A 36 0.55 -6.97 3.80
N ALA A 37 -0.16 -6.17 2.99
CA ALA A 37 -0.02 -6.22 1.53
C ALA A 37 1.35 -5.71 1.05
N GLY A 38 2.10 -5.01 1.90
CA GLY A 38 3.46 -4.56 1.59
C GLY A 38 4.55 -5.61 1.80
N LEU A 39 4.23 -6.83 2.25
CA LEU A 39 5.21 -7.90 2.45
C LEU A 39 5.73 -8.46 1.11
N ALA A 40 7.04 -8.71 1.02
CA ALA A 40 7.69 -9.18 -0.20
C ALA A 40 7.32 -10.60 -0.63
N TRP A 41 6.90 -11.46 0.29
CA TRP A 41 6.78 -12.91 0.08
C TRP A 41 5.36 -13.37 -0.26
N GLN A 42 4.80 -12.84 -1.35
CA GLN A 42 3.44 -13.17 -1.80
C GLN A 42 3.44 -14.03 -3.07
N ALA A 43 2.85 -15.24 -2.98
CA ALA A 43 2.67 -16.17 -4.09
C ALA A 43 1.27 -16.82 -4.09
N PRO A 44 0.19 -16.02 -4.32
CA PRO A 44 -1.17 -16.57 -4.41
C PRO A 44 -1.32 -17.46 -5.65
N LYS A 45 -2.01 -18.60 -5.51
CA LYS A 45 -2.21 -19.57 -6.61
C LYS A 45 -3.38 -19.24 -7.52
N GLU A 46 -4.50 -18.80 -6.94
CA GLU A 46 -5.78 -18.60 -7.65
C GLU A 46 -6.35 -17.19 -7.39
N SER A 47 -5.51 -16.21 -7.07
CA SER A 47 -5.94 -14.85 -6.72
C SER A 47 -4.94 -13.80 -7.18
N TYR A 48 -5.36 -12.54 -7.15
CA TYR A 48 -4.52 -11.40 -7.54
C TYR A 48 -3.27 -11.31 -6.67
N ASN A 49 -2.13 -11.01 -7.31
CA ASN A 49 -0.86 -10.85 -6.63
C ASN A 49 -0.64 -9.37 -6.25
N LEU A 50 -0.87 -9.04 -4.97
CA LEU A 50 -0.76 -7.66 -4.49
C LEU A 50 0.68 -7.13 -4.59
N LYS A 51 1.71 -7.98 -4.43
CA LYS A 51 3.10 -7.59 -4.69
C LYS A 51 3.25 -7.05 -6.11
N GLN A 52 2.81 -7.81 -7.12
CA GLN A 52 2.91 -7.34 -8.52
C GLN A 52 2.10 -6.07 -8.76
N MET A 53 0.92 -5.94 -8.15
CA MET A 53 0.11 -4.73 -8.27
C MET A 53 0.82 -3.51 -7.70
N LEU A 54 1.46 -3.64 -6.51
CA LEU A 54 2.23 -2.56 -5.90
C LEU A 54 3.48 -2.22 -6.73
N GLU A 55 4.20 -3.22 -7.24
CA GLU A 55 5.36 -3.03 -8.12
C GLU A 55 4.99 -2.23 -9.38
N ILE A 56 3.83 -2.51 -9.99
CA ILE A 56 3.33 -1.75 -11.16
C ILE A 56 3.08 -0.29 -10.79
N LEU A 57 2.46 -0.02 -9.64
CA LEU A 57 2.20 1.35 -9.19
C LEU A 57 3.52 2.10 -8.94
N MET A 58 4.48 1.49 -8.27
CA MET A 58 5.78 2.11 -7.99
C MET A 58 6.59 2.34 -9.28
N ALA A 59 6.52 1.41 -10.25
CA ALA A 59 7.09 1.62 -11.58
C ALA A 59 6.49 2.82 -12.32
N GLN A 60 5.24 3.19 -12.01
CA GLN A 60 4.56 4.40 -12.51
C GLN A 60 4.88 5.66 -11.67
N SER A 61 5.87 5.60 -10.78
CA SER A 61 6.27 6.66 -9.86
C SER A 61 5.22 7.00 -8.79
N VAL A 62 4.38 6.03 -8.40
CA VAL A 62 3.50 6.17 -7.24
C VAL A 62 4.29 5.93 -5.96
N ASP A 63 4.23 6.88 -5.03
CA ASP A 63 4.83 6.78 -3.70
C ASP A 63 3.96 5.89 -2.81
N VAL A 64 4.46 4.72 -2.38
CA VAL A 64 3.74 3.75 -1.56
C VAL A 64 4.35 3.68 -0.16
N ARG A 65 3.57 4.07 0.86
CA ARG A 65 4.02 4.13 2.25
C ARG A 65 3.13 3.29 3.17
N LEU A 66 3.76 2.58 4.10
CA LEU A 66 3.07 1.82 5.14
C LEU A 66 3.07 2.63 6.43
N ILE A 67 1.92 2.83 7.06
CA ILE A 67 1.88 3.59 8.32
C ILE A 67 2.60 2.84 9.43
N LYS A 68 3.64 3.47 9.99
CA LYS A 68 4.55 2.89 10.98
C LYS A 68 3.85 2.32 12.22
N THR A 69 2.90 3.07 12.78
CA THR A 69 2.14 2.58 13.96
C THR A 69 1.34 1.30 13.65
N CYS A 70 0.94 1.09 12.39
CA CYS A 70 0.22 -0.11 11.97
C CYS A 70 1.16 -1.28 11.69
N THR A 71 2.38 -1.02 11.20
CA THR A 71 3.41 -2.04 10.99
C THR A 71 4.01 -2.50 12.31
N ASP A 72 4.24 -1.58 13.25
CA ASP A 72 4.70 -1.88 14.61
C ASP A 72 3.66 -2.74 15.35
N ALA A 73 2.38 -2.35 15.29
CA ALA A 73 1.30 -3.11 15.92
C ALA A 73 1.10 -4.53 15.36
N ARG A 74 1.64 -4.82 14.17
CA ARG A 74 1.57 -6.14 13.52
C ARG A 74 2.91 -6.87 13.51
N GLU A 75 3.94 -6.29 14.16
CA GLU A 75 5.30 -6.85 14.20
C GLU A 75 5.90 -7.09 12.80
N ILE A 76 5.53 -6.27 11.82
CA ILE A 76 6.04 -6.39 10.44
C ILE A 76 7.05 -5.31 10.05
N SER A 77 7.34 -4.35 10.92
CA SER A 77 8.23 -3.22 10.63
C SER A 77 9.64 -3.63 10.20
N GLU A 78 10.12 -4.77 10.73
CA GLU A 78 11.46 -5.33 10.45
C GLU A 78 11.45 -6.38 9.33
N LEU A 79 10.27 -6.67 8.75
CA LEU A 79 10.15 -7.66 7.68
C LEU A 79 10.47 -7.05 6.32
N THR A 80 10.93 -7.89 5.40
CA THR A 80 11.21 -7.47 4.02
C THR A 80 9.92 -7.05 3.32
N LEU A 81 9.90 -5.79 2.89
CA LEU A 81 8.81 -5.21 2.11
C LEU A 81 9.03 -5.39 0.60
N VAL A 82 7.96 -5.23 -0.17
CA VAL A 82 8.01 -5.17 -1.64
C VAL A 82 8.96 -4.05 -2.07
N ASP A 83 9.73 -4.29 -3.13
CA ASP A 83 10.73 -3.33 -3.62
C ASP A 83 10.10 -1.96 -3.93
N GLY A 84 10.70 -0.90 -3.41
CA GLY A 84 10.19 0.47 -3.50
C GLY A 84 9.17 0.88 -2.43
N ALA A 85 8.56 -0.06 -1.69
CA ALA A 85 7.67 0.27 -0.58
C ALA A 85 8.46 0.54 0.71
N ALA A 86 8.03 1.51 1.50
CA ALA A 86 8.71 1.88 2.73
C ALA A 86 7.73 2.20 3.86
N ASN A 87 8.19 2.10 5.11
CA ASN A 87 7.45 2.66 6.24
C ASN A 87 7.39 4.19 6.12
N ASP A 88 6.25 4.76 6.47
CA ASP A 88 6.10 6.19 6.69
C ASP A 88 6.99 6.63 7.87
N GLU A 89 7.50 7.85 7.82
CA GLU A 89 8.42 8.41 8.84
C GLU A 89 7.73 8.64 10.20
#